data_AF-A0A3B9VL29-F1
#
_entry.id   AF-A0A3B9VL29-F1
#
_cell.length_a   1.000
_cell.length_b   1.000
_cell.length_c   1.000
_cell.angle_alpha   90.00
_cell.angle_beta   90.00
_cell.angle_gamma   90.00
#
_symmetry.space_group_name_H-M   'P 1'
#
loop_
_entity.id
_entity.type
_entity.pdbx_description
1 polymer ?
#
loop_
_entity_poly.entity_id
_entity_poly.type
_entity_poly.pdbx_seq_one_letter_code
_entity_poly.pdbx_strand_id
1 'polypeptide(L)' 'MDLAEKHGISVIPLNVHIEDETFLDGVTISADEMYRQLPDSKVIPTTSAPSVGSFI' A
#
# COMPACT_ATOMS: atom_id res chain seq x y z
N MET A 1 -7.77 9.50 -2.23
CA MET A 1 -8.87 8.66 -2.76
C MET A 1 -10.03 9.49 -3.33
N ASP A 2 -10.25 10.70 -2.84
CA ASP A 2 -11.34 11.62 -3.23
C ASP A 2 -11.66 11.71 -4.74
N LEU A 3 -10.65 11.86 -5.62
CA LEU A 3 -10.89 11.98 -7.06
C LEU A 3 -11.37 10.68 -7.71
N ALA A 4 -10.80 9.53 -7.33
CA ALA A 4 -11.17 8.24 -7.90
C ALA A 4 -12.61 7.87 -7.52
N GLU A 5 -12.96 8.07 -6.24
CA GLU A 5 -14.30 7.85 -5.71
C GLU A 5 -15.34 8.72 -6.42
N LYS A 6 -15.06 10.01 -6.59
CA LYS A 6 -15.95 10.96 -7.29
C LYS A 6 -16.29 10.54 -8.71
N HIS A 7 -15.39 9.82 -9.38
CA HIS A 7 -15.57 9.37 -10.76
C HIS A 7 -15.96 7.89 -10.88
N GLY A 8 -16.20 7.20 -9.76
CA GLY A 8 -16.54 5.78 -9.75
C GLY A 8 -15.40 4.89 -10.28
N ILE A 9 -14.15 5.31 -10.09
CA ILE A 9 -12.96 4.56 -10.51
C ILE A 9 -12.57 3.62 -9.38
N SER A 10 -12.69 2.32 -9.63
CA SER A 10 -12.18 1.29 -8.71
C SER A 10 -10.66 1.28 -8.69
N VAL A 11 -10.08 1.31 -7.49
CA VAL A 11 -8.63 1.23 -7.27
C VAL A 11 -8.33 -0.06 -6.52
N ILE A 12 -7.46 -0.89 -7.10
CA ILE A 12 -6.98 -2.11 -6.45
C ILE A 12 -5.61 -1.80 -5.82
N PRO A 13 -5.48 -1.88 -4.48
CA PRO A 13 -4.23 -1.55 -3.81
C PRO A 13 -3.15 -2.61 -4.07
N LEU A 14 -1.89 -2.17 -4.10
CA LEU A 14 -0.73 -3.05 -4.04
C LEU A 14 -0.39 -3.40 -2.59
N ASN A 15 0.51 -4.38 -2.41
CA ASN A 15 1.00 -4.75 -1.09
C ASN A 15 2.36 -4.09 -0.82
N VAL A 16 2.48 -3.45 0.34
CA VAL A 16 3.72 -2.91 0.90
C VAL A 16 4.19 -3.84 2.02
N HIS A 17 5.43 -4.29 1.95
CA HIS A 17 6.05 -5.19 2.93
C HIS A 17 7.08 -4.42 3.74
N ILE A 18 6.88 -4.36 5.06
CA ILE A 18 7.79 -3.71 6.00
C ILE A 18 8.04 -4.72 7.12
N GLU A 19 9.30 -5.13 7.28
CA GLU A 19 9.68 -6.18 8.23
C GLU A 19 8.81 -7.45 8.06
N ASP A 20 8.03 -7.82 9.08
CA ASP A 20 7.15 -9.00 9.08
C ASP A 20 5.68 -8.66 8.78
N GLU A 21 5.38 -7.42 8.42
CA GLU A 21 4.03 -6.92 8.18
C GLU A 21 3.76 -6.61 6.70
N THR A 22 2.52 -6.84 6.27
CA THR A 22 2.03 -6.51 4.93
C THR A 22 0.88 -5.51 5.04
N PHE A 23 1.00 -4.42 4.29
CA PHE A 23 0.01 -3.34 4.24
C PHE A 23 -0.55 -3.19 2.83
N LEU A 24 -1.77 -2.66 2.72
CA LEU A 24 -2.39 -2.26 1.48
C LEU A 24 -2.14 -0.77 1.25
N ASP A 25 -1.50 -0.44 0.14
CA ASP A 25 -1.14 0.95 -0.20
C ASP A 25 -2.36 1.86 -0.25
N GLY A 26 -2.30 2.97 0.48
CA GLY A 26 -3.37 3.95 0.60
C GLY A 26 -4.62 3.46 1.34
N VAL A 27 -4.64 2.22 1.83
CA VAL A 27 -5.76 1.63 2.58
C VAL A 27 -5.38 1.38 4.04
N THR A 28 -4.34 0.58 4.29
CA THR A 28 -3.88 0.28 5.66
C THR A 28 -2.56 0.97 6.02
N ILE A 29 -1.89 1.59 5.04
CA ILE A 29 -0.74 2.46 5.27
C ILE A 29 -0.80 3.67 4.32
N SER A 30 -0.39 4.83 4.83
CA SER A 30 -0.19 6.02 3.99
C SER A 30 1.27 6.15 3.56
N ALA A 31 1.53 6.84 2.46
CA ALA A 31 2.89 7.14 2.02
C ALA A 31 3.70 7.84 3.12
N ASP A 32 3.12 8.85 3.77
CA ASP A 32 3.79 9.58 4.87
C ASP A 32 4.16 8.65 6.02
N GLU A 33 3.31 7.69 6.35
CA GLU A 33 3.56 6.73 7.42
C GLU A 33 4.64 5.72 7.05
N MET A 34 4.64 5.24 5.81
CA MET A 34 5.72 4.42 5.26
C MET A 34 7.06 5.19 5.32
N TYR A 35 7.11 6.43 4.84
CA TYR A 35 8.32 7.25 4.83
C TYR A 35 8.81 7.60 6.24
N ARG A 36 7.89 7.80 7.20
CA ARG A 36 8.25 8.02 8.62
C ARG A 36 8.96 6.83 9.26
N GLN A 37 8.73 5.61 8.79
CA GLN A 37 9.37 4.41 9.32
C GLN A 37 10.79 4.18 8.75
N LEU A 38 11.13 4.77 7.59
CA LEU A 38 12.42 4.53 6.92
C LEU A 38 13.68 4.91 7.73
N PRO A 39 13.72 6.02 8.49
CA PRO A 39 14.93 6.38 9.24
C PRO A 39 15.34 5.34 10.28
N ASP A 40 14.34 4.68 10.90
CA ASP A 40 14.54 3.74 11.99
C ASP A 40 14.43 2.27 11.55
N SER A 41 13.94 2.02 10.33
CA SER A 41 13.74 0.67 9.82
C SER A 41 15.08 0.00 9.47
N LYS A 42 15.21 -1.25 9.92
CA LYS A 42 16.38 -2.09 9.60
C LYS A 42 16.27 -2.75 8.22
N VAL A 43 15.09 -2.69 7.61
CA VAL A 43 14.76 -3.38 6.37
C VAL A 43 14.17 -2.37 5.40
N ILE A 44 14.71 -2.31 4.19
CA ILE A 44 14.14 -1.46 3.13
C ILE A 44 12.78 -2.07 2.75
N PRO A 45 11.68 -1.29 2.81
CA PRO A 45 10.38 -1.78 2.40
C PRO A 45 10.39 -2.27 0.95
N THR A 46 9.62 -3.32 0.68
CA THR A 46 9.44 -3.84 -0.68
C THR A 46 7.98 -3.87 -1.06
N THR A 47 7.69 -4.09 -2.34
CA THR A 47 6.31 -4.11 -2.83
C THR A 47 6.05 -5.37 -3.65
N SER A 48 4.82 -5.85 -3.60
CA SER A 48 4.33 -6.86 -4.55
C SER A 48 3.03 -6.40 -5.21
N ALA A 49 2.79 -6.92 -6.42
CA ALA A 49 1.52 -6.71 -7.11
C ALA A 49 0.35 -7.30 -6.30
N PRO A 50 -0.88 -6.79 -6.48
CA PRO A 50 -2.07 -7.47 -6.00
C PRO A 50 -2.19 -8.87 -6.60
N SER A 51 -2.86 -9.76 -5.87
CA SER A 51 -3.15 -11.10 -6.39
C SER A 51 -4.14 -11.02 -7.56
N VAL A 52 -4.14 -12.01 -8.45
CA VAL A 52 -5.15 -12.10 -9.53
C VAL A 52 -6.57 -12.16 -8.94
N GLY A 53 -6.75 -12.82 -7.80
CA GLY A 53 -8.04 -12.89 -7.11
C GLY A 53 -8.55 -11.55 -6.59
N SER A 54 -7.69 -10.53 -6.48
CA SER A 54 -8.09 -9.18 -6.08
C SER A 54 -8.80 -8.41 -7.21
N PHE A 55 -8.82 -8.95 -8.44
CA PHE A 55 -9.49 -8.37 -9.60
C PHE A 55 -10.86 -9.00 -9.91
N ILE A 56 -11.23 -10.07 -9.21
CA ILE A 56 -12.46 -10.86 -9.45
C ILE A 56 -13.55 -10.44 -8.47
#